data_AF-A0A2E7W205-F1
#
_entry.id   AF-A0A2E7W205-F1
#
_cell.length_a   1.000
_cell.length_b   1.000
_cell.length_c   1.000
_cell.angle_alpha   90.00
_cell.angle_beta   90.00
_cell.angle_gamma   90.00
#
_symmetry.space_group_name_H-M   'P 1'
#
loop_
_entity.id
_entity.type
_entity.pdbx_description
1 polymer ?
#
loop_
_entity_poly.entity_id
_entity_poly.type
_entity_poly.pdbx_seq_one_letter_code
_entity_poly.pdbx_strand_id
1 'polypeptide(L)'
;QPAFDQSLYMSGVFAYQREDYQSAIDKFSKLDFDDAPTETFENILYWMADAYQHTGELNQAFVLLNKITVIGNTRIDDALVRMGLLHKKMGQQDLAVAAFEDVIAHHPDSEYIRLAQMELNKTVMK
;
A
#
# COMPACT_ATOMS: atom_id res chain seq x y z
N GLN A 1 -28.91 2.07 8.17
CA GLN A 1 -27.45 2.01 7.95
C GLN A 1 -27.14 2.79 6.69
N PRO A 2 -26.21 3.75 6.70
CA PRO A 2 -25.76 4.33 5.44
C PRO A 2 -24.94 3.26 4.71
N ALA A 3 -25.42 2.83 3.55
CA ALA A 3 -24.65 1.95 2.68
C ALA A 3 -23.36 2.65 2.23
N PHE A 4 -22.31 1.86 1.96
CA PHE A 4 -21.05 2.33 1.39
C PHE A 4 -21.29 3.29 0.20
N ASP A 5 -20.67 4.47 0.22
CA ASP A 5 -20.87 5.49 -0.82
C ASP A 5 -20.11 5.11 -2.11
N GLN A 6 -20.78 4.30 -2.93
CA GLN A 6 -20.26 3.83 -4.21
C GLN A 6 -19.95 4.98 -5.18
N SER A 7 -20.68 6.09 -5.12
CA SER A 7 -20.47 7.24 -6.01
C SER A 7 -19.15 7.93 -5.67
N LEU A 8 -18.93 8.18 -4.39
CA LEU A 8 -17.70 8.78 -3.90
C LEU A 8 -16.48 7.87 -4.14
N TYR A 9 -16.65 6.57 -3.92
CA TYR A 9 -15.64 5.56 -4.26
C TYR A 9 -15.24 5.62 -5.74
N MET A 10 -16.20 5.53 -6.66
CA MET A 10 -15.91 5.58 -8.10
C MET A 10 -15.27 6.90 -8.53
N SER A 11 -15.71 8.01 -7.92
CA SER A 11 -15.10 9.32 -8.14
C SER A 11 -13.63 9.36 -7.70
N GLY A 12 -13.29 8.70 -6.58
CA GLY A 12 -11.92 8.51 -6.11
C GLY A 12 -11.09 7.66 -7.07
N VAL A 13 -11.64 6.54 -7.54
CA VAL A 13 -10.99 5.67 -8.54
C VAL A 13 -10.68 6.44 -9.82
N PHE A 14 -11.64 7.21 -10.35
CA PHE A 14 -11.41 8.01 -11.56
C PHE A 14 -10.38 9.12 -11.36
N ALA A 15 -10.30 9.71 -10.16
CA ALA A 15 -9.25 10.67 -9.85
C ALA A 15 -7.87 9.99 -9.85
N TYR A 16 -7.74 8.84 -9.18
CA TYR A 16 -6.51 8.06 -9.14
C TYR A 16 -6.05 7.62 -10.54
N GLN A 17 -6.98 7.13 -11.39
CA GLN A 17 -6.68 6.74 -12.77
C GLN A 17 -6.21 7.90 -13.66
N ARG A 18 -6.56 9.14 -13.32
CA ARG A 18 -6.07 10.35 -14.00
C ARG A 18 -4.81 10.92 -13.36
N GLU A 19 -4.20 10.20 -12.41
CA GLU A 19 -3.04 10.63 -11.63
C GLU A 19 -3.31 11.93 -10.83
N ASP A 20 -4.59 12.26 -10.62
CA ASP A 20 -5.01 13.35 -9.75
C ASP A 20 -5.02 12.84 -8.31
N TYR A 21 -3.82 12.59 -7.80
CA TYR A 21 -3.57 11.91 -6.53
C TYR A 21 -4.17 12.66 -5.34
N GLN A 22 -4.07 14.00 -5.32
CA GLN A 22 -4.65 14.81 -4.26
C GLN A 22 -6.18 14.67 -4.25
N SER A 23 -6.83 14.76 -5.40
CA SER A 23 -8.27 14.54 -5.52
C SER A 23 -8.70 13.12 -5.17
N ALA A 24 -7.86 12.11 -5.42
CA ALA A 24 -8.13 10.73 -5.06
C ALA A 24 -8.12 10.57 -3.53
N ILE A 25 -7.06 11.05 -2.87
CA ILE A 25 -6.92 11.07 -1.41
C ILE A 25 -8.14 11.75 -0.77
N ASP A 26 -8.50 12.96 -1.22
CA ASP A 26 -9.60 13.74 -0.66
C ASP A 26 -10.97 13.04 -0.77
N LYS A 27 -11.18 12.22 -1.80
CA LYS A 27 -12.42 11.47 -2.00
C LYS A 27 -12.44 10.21 -1.15
N PHE A 28 -11.35 9.45 -1.16
CA PHE A 28 -11.23 8.23 -0.39
C PHE A 28 -11.26 8.49 1.12
N SER A 29 -10.66 9.60 1.60
CA SER A 29 -10.65 9.95 3.03
C SER A 29 -12.02 10.28 3.62
N LYS A 30 -13.03 10.49 2.76
CA LYS A 30 -14.41 10.82 3.14
C LYS A 30 -15.32 9.59 3.16
N LEU A 31 -14.82 8.42 2.76
CA LEU A 31 -15.57 7.18 2.80
C LEU A 31 -15.66 6.66 4.23
N ASP A 32 -16.86 6.21 4.59
CA ASP A 32 -17.09 5.38 5.77
C ASP A 32 -16.91 3.90 5.38
N PHE A 33 -16.21 3.16 6.22
CA PHE A 33 -15.80 1.77 5.94
C PHE A 33 -16.57 0.74 6.78
N ASP A 34 -17.47 1.16 7.66
CA ASP A 34 -18.20 0.25 8.57
C ASP A 34 -18.93 -0.90 7.82
N ASP A 35 -19.42 -0.62 6.61
CA ASP A 35 -20.12 -1.58 5.75
C ASP A 35 -19.35 -1.91 4.44
N ALA A 36 -18.06 -1.53 4.32
CA ALA A 36 -17.27 -1.77 3.12
C ALA A 36 -16.78 -3.23 3.04
N PRO A 37 -16.84 -3.90 1.87
CA PRO A 37 -16.18 -5.19 1.69
C PRO A 37 -14.67 -5.08 1.98
N THR A 38 -14.10 -6.07 2.66
CA THR A 38 -12.68 -6.08 3.05
C THR A 38 -11.73 -5.78 1.89
N GLU A 39 -11.95 -6.39 0.72
CA GLU A 39 -11.13 -6.14 -0.48
C GLU A 39 -11.24 -4.69 -0.96
N THR A 40 -12.42 -4.08 -0.88
CA THR A 40 -12.63 -2.68 -1.28
C THR A 40 -11.88 -1.75 -0.33
N PHE A 41 -11.97 -2.02 0.96
CA PHE A 41 -11.22 -1.29 1.97
C PHE A 41 -9.71 -1.39 1.74
N GLU A 42 -9.16 -2.59 1.54
CA GLU A 42 -7.73 -2.79 1.26
C GLU A 42 -7.28 -2.09 -0.05
N ASN A 43 -8.09 -2.16 -1.11
CA ASN A 43 -7.83 -1.45 -2.36
C ASN A 43 -7.70 0.07 -2.15
N ILE A 44 -8.60 0.65 -1.37
CA ILE A 44 -8.62 2.08 -1.09
C ILE A 44 -7.38 2.49 -0.30
N LEU A 45 -7.03 1.74 0.76
CA LEU A 45 -5.80 1.98 1.52
C LEU A 45 -4.56 1.92 0.62
N TYR A 46 -4.50 0.94 -0.29
CA TYR A 46 -3.40 0.75 -1.21
C TYR A 46 -3.26 1.91 -2.21
N TRP A 47 -4.36 2.33 -2.84
CA TRP A 47 -4.36 3.46 -3.77
C TRP A 47 -4.06 4.79 -3.07
N MET A 48 -4.58 4.99 -1.86
CA MET A 48 -4.24 6.17 -1.07
C MET A 48 -2.76 6.16 -0.67
N ALA A 49 -2.19 5.01 -0.33
CA ALA A 49 -0.77 4.90 -0.01
C ALA A 49 0.09 5.26 -1.21
N ASP A 50 -0.21 4.72 -2.39
CA ASP A 50 0.46 5.06 -3.65
C ASP A 50 0.32 6.56 -3.97
N ALA A 51 -0.89 7.11 -3.86
CA ALA A 51 -1.15 8.53 -4.04
C ALA A 51 -0.29 9.40 -3.10
N TYR A 52 -0.21 9.05 -1.81
CA TYR A 52 0.64 9.75 -0.85
C TYR A 52 2.14 9.62 -1.19
N GLN A 53 2.58 8.51 -1.77
CA GLN A 53 3.97 8.39 -2.25
C GLN A 53 4.27 9.35 -3.41
N HIS A 54 3.28 9.55 -4.30
CA HIS A 54 3.38 10.46 -5.45
C HIS A 54 3.33 11.93 -5.03
N THR A 55 2.56 12.28 -4.00
CA THR A 55 2.47 13.65 -3.48
C THR A 55 3.59 13.99 -2.47
N GLY A 56 4.31 12.98 -1.96
CA GLY A 56 5.52 13.14 -1.15
C GLY A 56 5.33 12.90 0.34
N GLU A 57 4.11 12.62 0.79
CA GLU A 57 3.72 12.32 2.16
C GLU A 57 4.04 10.86 2.52
N LEU A 58 5.32 10.51 2.45
CA LEU A 58 5.80 9.13 2.61
C LEU A 58 5.39 8.48 3.94
N ASN A 59 5.26 9.26 5.02
CA ASN A 59 4.79 8.75 6.31
C ASN A 59 3.32 8.32 6.28
N GLN A 60 2.46 9.06 5.58
CA GLN A 60 1.05 8.68 5.43
C GLN A 60 0.93 7.42 4.58
N ALA A 61 1.71 7.32 3.51
CA ALA A 61 1.80 6.10 2.73
C ALA A 61 2.17 4.89 3.59
N PHE A 62 3.20 5.02 4.43
CA PHE A 62 3.61 3.95 5.34
C PHE A 62 2.50 3.54 6.31
N VAL A 63 1.83 4.50 6.95
CA VAL A 63 0.73 4.22 7.89
C VAL A 63 -0.38 3.39 7.24
N LEU A 64 -0.76 3.72 6.01
CA LEU A 64 -1.79 2.98 5.29
C LEU A 64 -1.34 1.59 4.86
N LEU A 65 -0.10 1.43 4.39
CA LEU A 65 0.45 0.11 4.05
C LEU A 65 0.55 -0.78 5.29
N ASN A 66 1.05 -0.24 6.41
CA ASN A 66 1.10 -0.96 7.68
C ASN A 66 -0.29 -1.34 8.19
N LYS A 67 -1.32 -0.54 7.91
CA LYS A 67 -2.70 -0.92 8.24
C LYS A 67 -3.11 -2.17 7.44
N ILE A 68 -2.77 -2.26 6.15
CA ILE A 68 -3.04 -3.46 5.34
C ILE A 68 -2.31 -4.68 5.92
N THR A 69 -1.06 -4.55 6.37
CA THR A 69 -0.31 -5.69 6.93
C THR A 69 -0.86 -6.18 8.27
N VAL A 70 -1.49 -5.31 9.06
CA VAL A 70 -2.02 -5.66 10.39
C VAL A 70 -3.45 -6.21 10.35
N ILE A 71 -4.31 -5.68 9.47
CA ILE A 71 -5.75 -6.04 9.46
C ILE A 71 -6.26 -6.54 8.11
N GLY A 72 -5.45 -6.52 7.06
CA GLY A 72 -5.81 -7.01 5.73
C GLY A 72 -5.70 -8.53 5.63
N ASN A 73 -6.16 -9.05 4.50
CA ASN A 73 -6.13 -10.47 4.16
C ASN A 73 -5.63 -10.72 2.73
N THR A 74 -5.92 -9.83 1.77
CA THR A 74 -5.71 -10.10 0.35
C THR A 74 -4.53 -9.34 -0.24
N ARG A 75 -4.10 -8.24 0.37
CA ARG A 75 -3.02 -7.36 -0.11
C ARG A 75 -1.82 -7.25 0.82
N ILE A 76 -1.63 -8.24 1.70
CA ILE A 76 -0.55 -8.18 2.70
C ILE A 76 0.83 -8.14 2.00
N ASP A 77 1.05 -9.00 1.00
CA ASP A 77 2.30 -9.07 0.24
C ASP A 77 2.53 -7.83 -0.63
N ASP A 78 1.47 -7.35 -1.32
CA ASP A 78 1.41 -6.05 -1.98
C ASP A 78 1.87 -4.90 -1.05
N ALA A 79 1.39 -4.89 0.19
CA ALA A 79 1.72 -3.84 1.14
C ALA A 79 3.15 -3.97 1.65
N LEU A 80 3.60 -5.17 2.00
CA LEU A 80 4.97 -5.44 2.45
C LEU A 80 6.01 -5.05 1.40
N VAL A 81 5.81 -5.43 0.13
CA VAL A 81 6.77 -5.07 -0.93
C VAL A 81 6.83 -3.56 -1.13
N ARG A 82 5.69 -2.85 -1.04
CA ARG A 82 5.64 -1.39 -1.11
C ARG A 82 6.29 -0.73 0.09
N MET A 83 6.13 -1.27 1.29
CA MET A 83 6.83 -0.79 2.49
C MET A 83 8.34 -0.93 2.33
N GLY A 84 8.83 -2.07 1.83
CA GLY A 84 10.25 -2.28 1.55
C GLY A 84 10.82 -1.25 0.57
N LEU A 85 10.12 -1.01 -0.53
CA LEU A 85 10.50 0.02 -1.52
C LEU A 85 10.45 1.43 -0.93
N LEU A 86 9.46 1.72 -0.09
CA LEU A 86 9.29 3.01 0.57
C LEU A 86 10.40 3.29 1.57
N HIS A 87 10.73 2.34 2.43
CA HIS A 87 11.86 2.42 3.37
C HIS A 87 13.18 2.64 2.63
N LYS A 88 13.38 1.96 1.49
CA LYS A 88 14.56 2.19 0.64
C LYS A 88 14.61 3.63 0.12
N LYS A 89 13.48 4.18 -0.34
CA LYS A 89 13.37 5.59 -0.78
C LYS A 89 13.68 6.57 0.36
N MET A 90 13.37 6.21 1.60
CA MET A 90 13.69 6.97 2.81
C MET A 90 15.13 6.77 3.33
N GLY A 91 15.93 5.89 2.73
CA GLY A 91 17.27 5.54 3.21
C GLY A 91 17.28 4.62 4.44
N GLN A 92 16.15 4.03 4.81
CA GLN A 92 15.98 3.16 5.96
C GLN A 92 16.23 1.70 5.54
N GLN A 93 17.50 1.38 5.25
CA GLN A 93 17.88 0.11 4.63
C GLN A 93 17.48 -1.12 5.45
N ASP A 94 17.67 -1.09 6.77
CA ASP A 94 17.35 -2.23 7.64
C ASP A 94 15.84 -2.55 7.64
N LEU A 95 15.00 -1.52 7.66
CA LEU A 95 13.55 -1.68 7.58
C LEU A 95 13.11 -2.15 6.19
N ALA A 96 13.80 -1.73 5.13
CA ALA A 96 13.55 -2.23 3.79
C ALA A 96 13.85 -3.73 3.68
N VAL A 97 14.98 -4.16 4.23
CA VAL A 97 15.38 -5.57 4.29
C VAL A 97 14.33 -6.40 5.03
N ALA A 98 13.94 -6.00 6.23
CA ALA A 98 12.93 -6.70 7.02
C ALA A 98 11.62 -6.90 6.25
N ALA A 99 11.12 -5.85 5.59
CA ALA A 99 9.88 -5.95 4.81
C ALA A 99 10.01 -6.92 3.61
N PHE A 100 11.17 -6.98 2.93
CA PHE A 100 11.38 -7.95 1.86
C PHE A 100 11.58 -9.37 2.36
N GLU A 101 12.20 -9.55 3.53
CA GLU A 101 12.31 -10.85 4.19
C GLU A 101 10.93 -11.38 4.59
N ASP A 102 10.03 -10.51 5.09
CA ASP A 102 8.65 -10.88 5.43
C ASP A 102 7.88 -11.39 4.20
N VAL A 103 8.06 -10.78 3.02
CA VAL A 103 7.47 -11.29 1.76
C VAL A 103 7.93 -12.72 1.50
N ILE A 104 9.23 -12.99 1.62
CA ILE A 104 9.80 -14.32 1.33
C ILE A 104 9.40 -15.36 2.36
N ALA A 105 9.40 -14.99 3.64
CA ALA A 105 9.14 -15.90 4.74
C ALA A 105 7.65 -16.24 4.90
N HIS A 106 6.76 -15.27 4.67
CA HIS A 106 5.34 -15.39 4.99
C HIS A 106 4.43 -15.45 3.76
N HIS A 107 4.93 -15.08 2.58
CA HIS A 107 4.16 -15.08 1.34
C HIS A 107 4.90 -15.81 0.20
N PRO A 108 5.23 -17.10 0.33
CA PRO A 108 6.06 -17.84 -0.63
C PRO A 108 5.44 -17.97 -2.03
N ASP A 109 4.12 -17.82 -2.15
CA ASP A 109 3.39 -17.84 -3.42
C ASP A 109 3.21 -16.44 -4.05
N SER A 110 3.73 -15.40 -3.40
CA SER A 110 3.64 -14.02 -3.88
C SER A 110 4.37 -13.83 -5.21
N GLU A 111 3.79 -13.04 -6.11
CA GLU A 111 4.48 -12.63 -7.35
C GLU A 111 5.72 -11.76 -7.08
N TYR A 112 5.82 -11.20 -5.86
CA TYR A 112 6.90 -10.31 -5.45
C TYR A 112 8.15 -11.03 -4.92
N ILE A 113 8.14 -12.36 -4.79
CA ILE A 113 9.30 -13.14 -4.28
C ILE A 113 10.59 -12.82 -5.03
N ARG A 114 10.52 -12.79 -6.38
CA ARG A 114 11.70 -12.49 -7.20
C ARG A 114 12.21 -11.07 -6.99
N LEU A 115 11.30 -10.11 -6.82
CA LEU A 115 11.65 -8.71 -6.55
C LEU A 115 12.31 -8.58 -5.18
N ALA A 116 11.71 -9.16 -4.15
CA ALA A 116 12.25 -9.17 -2.79
C ALA A 116 13.66 -9.76 -2.74
N GLN A 117 13.87 -10.94 -3.34
CA GLN A 117 15.19 -11.58 -3.38
C GLN A 117 16.23 -10.72 -4.12
N MET A 118 15.84 -10.08 -5.22
CA MET A 118 16.73 -9.18 -5.95
C MET A 118 17.15 -7.98 -5.09
N GLU A 119 16.23 -7.37 -4.35
CA GLU A 119 16.52 -6.22 -3.49
C GLU A 119 17.40 -6.60 -2.29
N LEU A 120 17.20 -7.78 -1.70
CA LEU A 120 18.07 -8.30 -0.64
C LEU A 120 19.50 -8.55 -1.15
N ASN A 121 19.66 -9.18 -2.31
CA ASN A 121 20.98 -9.45 -2.89
C ASN A 121 21.77 -8.16 -3.18
N LYS A 122 21.10 -7.11 -3.66
CA LYS A 122 21.73 -5.78 -3.89
C LYS A 122 22.27 -5.16 -2.61
N THR A 123 21.65 -5.47 -1.47
CA THR A 123 22.03 -4.93 -0.17
C THR A 123 23.30 -5.59 0.35
N VAL A 124 23.42 -6.92 0.19
CA VAL A 124 24.58 -7.70 0.66
C VAL A 124 25.86 -7.44 -0.16
N MET A 125 25.73 -6.96 -1.40
CA MET A 125 26.87 -6.67 -2.28
C MET A 125 27.50 -5.27 -2.10
N LYS A 126 26.97 -4.43 -1.20
CA LYS A 126 27.50 -3.10 -0.89
C LYS A 126 28.31 -3.13 0.40
#